data_AF-A0A3L7MV09-F1
#
_entry.id   AF-A0A3L7MV09-F1
#
_cell.length_a   1.000
_cell.length_b   1.000
_cell.length_c   1.000
_cell.angle_alpha   90.00
_cell.angle_beta   90.00
_cell.angle_gamma   90.00
#
_symmetry.space_group_name_H-M   'P 1'
#
loop_
_entity.id
_entity.type
_entity.pdbx_description
1 polymer ?
#
loop_
_entity_poly.entity_id
_entity_poly.type
_entity_poly.pdbx_seq_one_letter_code
_entity_poly.pdbx_strand_id
1 'polypeptide(L)'
;TPKGSVSMIVRLHYDDGKTEDHLLKNGEVFADYIRKIDVPDSTFAFSLRGQQIRYLAVRPKRPTEIIKDIEFVKGPDATSPIVMAVTVEGPDSKDKPQ
;
A
#
# COMPACT_ATOMS: atom_id res chain seq x y z
N THR A 1 -5.51 16.82 9.01
CA THR A 1 -5.28 16.79 7.55
C THR A 1 -6.58 16.54 6.81
N PRO A 2 -6.88 17.24 5.70
CA PRO A 2 -8.11 17.03 4.94
C PRO A 2 -8.21 15.60 4.38
N LYS A 3 -9.44 15.12 4.15
CA LYS A 3 -9.71 13.89 3.41
C LYS A 3 -9.24 14.06 1.95
N GLY A 4 -8.70 13.00 1.35
CA GLY A 4 -8.24 12.97 -0.04
C GLY A 4 -6.81 13.47 -0.25
N SER A 5 -6.13 13.98 0.79
CA SER A 5 -4.70 14.31 0.71
C SER A 5 -3.86 13.06 0.50
N VAL A 6 -2.71 13.18 -0.18
CA VAL A 6 -1.77 12.07 -0.35
C VAL A 6 -0.95 11.90 0.91
N SER A 7 -1.13 10.77 1.60
CA SER A 7 -0.42 10.44 2.84
C SER A 7 0.86 9.65 2.57
N MET A 8 0.80 8.73 1.60
CA MET A 8 1.93 7.91 1.16
C MET A 8 1.84 7.66 -0.35
N ILE A 9 2.98 7.51 -1.01
CA ILE A 9 3.07 7.00 -2.38
C ILE A 9 3.80 5.66 -2.30
N VAL A 10 3.21 4.62 -2.86
CA VAL A 10 3.95 3.38 -3.15
C VAL A 10 4.49 3.54 -4.56
N ARG A 11 5.81 3.69 -4.68
CA ARG A 11 6.50 3.82 -5.96
C ARG A 11 7.19 2.52 -6.30
N LEU A 12 6.83 1.98 -7.46
CA LEU A 12 7.50 0.81 -8.05
C LEU A 12 8.60 1.32 -8.99
N HIS A 13 9.84 0.89 -8.76
CA HIS A 13 10.95 1.10 -9.68
C HIS A 13 11.12 -0.16 -10.51
N TYR A 14 11.05 -0.04 -11.83
CA TYR A 14 11.22 -1.15 -12.75
C TYR A 14 12.68 -1.27 -13.19
N ASP A 15 13.09 -2.47 -13.59
CA ASP A 15 14.45 -2.72 -14.06
C ASP A 15 14.77 -1.97 -15.37
N ASP A 16 13.73 -1.61 -16.15
CA ASP A 16 13.86 -0.75 -17.34
C ASP A 16 14.06 0.74 -17.03
N GLY A 17 14.24 1.09 -15.74
CA GLY A 17 14.50 2.44 -15.26
C GLY A 17 13.27 3.34 -15.17
N LYS A 18 12.07 2.84 -15.50
CA LYS A 18 10.82 3.60 -15.34
C LYS A 18 10.25 3.41 -13.93
N THR A 19 9.35 4.31 -13.54
CA THR A 19 8.68 4.28 -12.24
C THR A 19 7.16 4.31 -12.39
N GLU A 20 6.46 3.69 -11.44
CA GLU A 20 4.99 3.76 -11.31
C GLU A 20 4.60 4.19 -9.90
N ASP A 21 3.75 5.22 -9.81
CA ASP A 21 3.25 5.73 -8.54
C ASP A 21 1.81 5.28 -8.26
N HIS A 22 1.59 4.80 -7.03
CA HIS A 22 0.28 4.55 -6.45
C HIS A 22 0.06 5.49 -5.26
N LEU A 23 -0.85 6.44 -5.43
CA LEU A 23 -1.16 7.44 -4.41
C LEU A 23 -2.11 6.85 -3.36
N LEU A 24 -1.68 6.78 -2.11
CA LEU A 24 -2.50 6.34 -0.98
C LEU A 24 -3.00 7.54 -0.21
N LYS A 25 -4.33 7.74 -0.24
CA LYS A 25 -4.97 8.96 0.24
C LYS A 25 -5.58 8.82 1.64
N ASN A 26 -5.53 9.90 2.40
CA ASN A 26 -6.14 10.03 3.71
C ASN A 26 -7.67 9.91 3.63
N GLY A 27 -8.26 9.03 4.43
CA GLY A 27 -9.71 8.80 4.45
C GLY A 27 -10.27 8.00 3.27
N GLU A 28 -9.40 7.49 2.39
CA GLU A 28 -9.73 6.58 1.29
C GLU A 28 -9.03 5.23 1.52
N VAL A 29 -7.71 5.28 1.79
CA VAL A 29 -6.89 4.12 2.16
C VAL A 29 -6.58 4.13 3.66
N PHE A 30 -6.31 5.30 4.23
CA PHE A 30 -6.00 5.43 5.66
C PHE A 30 -7.23 5.82 6.46
N ALA A 31 -7.30 5.30 7.70
CA ALA A 31 -8.31 5.67 8.69
C ALA A 31 -7.62 6.02 10.01
N ASP A 32 -8.32 6.78 10.87
CA ASP A 32 -7.83 7.14 12.20
C ASP A 32 -7.63 5.89 13.07
N TYR A 33 -6.43 5.67 13.61
CA TYR A 33 -6.08 4.42 14.27
C TYR A 33 -6.76 4.20 15.64
N ILE A 34 -7.36 5.25 16.25
CA ILE A 34 -7.95 5.18 17.61
C ILE A 34 -9.34 4.55 17.67
N ARG A 35 -10.04 4.43 16.53
CA ARG A 35 -11.37 3.83 16.45
C ARG A 35 -11.59 3.19 15.08
N LYS A 36 -12.39 2.13 15.04
CA LYS A 36 -12.71 1.48 13.76
C LYS A 36 -13.54 2.41 12.88
N ILE A 37 -12.99 2.74 11.72
CA ILE A 37 -13.65 3.50 10.65
C ILE A 37 -13.39 2.74 9.35
N ASP A 38 -14.45 2.46 8.59
CA ASP A 38 -14.31 1.88 7.27
C ASP A 38 -14.02 2.96 6.24
N VAL A 39 -13.09 2.66 5.32
CA VAL A 39 -12.69 3.51 4.20
C VAL A 39 -12.66 2.64 2.94
N PRO A 40 -12.93 3.21 1.75
CA PRO A 40 -13.23 2.43 0.56
C PRO A 40 -12.09 1.55 0.03
N ASP A 41 -10.84 2.00 0.12
CA ASP A 41 -9.72 1.39 -0.62
C ASP A 41 -8.75 0.60 0.28
N SER A 42 -9.19 0.26 1.50
CA SER A 42 -8.49 -0.67 2.37
C SER A 42 -9.45 -1.38 3.32
N THR A 43 -9.08 -2.59 3.74
CA THR A 43 -9.91 -3.43 4.60
C THR A 43 -9.34 -3.45 6.01
N PHE A 44 -10.19 -3.40 7.03
CA PHE A 44 -9.76 -3.67 8.40
C PHE A 44 -9.21 -5.11 8.49
N ALA A 45 -7.97 -5.26 8.93
CA ALA A 45 -7.34 -6.58 9.07
C ALA A 45 -7.54 -7.12 10.49
N PHE A 46 -7.00 -6.43 11.50
CA PHE A 46 -7.14 -6.80 12.91
C PHE A 46 -6.81 -5.63 13.84
N SER A 47 -7.12 -5.78 15.13
CA SER A 47 -6.75 -4.82 16.18
C SER A 47 -5.43 -5.25 16.84
N LEU A 48 -4.41 -4.39 16.78
CA LEU A 48 -3.14 -4.57 17.46
C LEU A 48 -3.09 -3.65 18.68
N ARG A 49 -3.23 -4.22 19.89
CA ARG A 49 -3.25 -3.45 21.16
C ARG A 49 -4.28 -2.31 21.16
N GLY A 50 -5.45 -2.54 20.55
CA GLY A 50 -6.52 -1.55 20.46
C GLY A 50 -6.41 -0.57 19.28
N GLN A 51 -5.32 -0.61 18.52
CA GLN A 51 -5.14 0.20 17.30
C GLN A 51 -5.49 -0.62 16.06
N GLN A 52 -6.14 -0.02 15.07
CA GLN A 52 -6.49 -0.76 13.85
C GLN A 52 -5.30 -0.93 12.91
N ILE A 53 -5.11 -2.16 12.43
CA ILE A 53 -4.27 -2.48 11.28
C ILE A 53 -5.17 -2.68 10.06
N ARG A 54 -4.76 -2.12 8.92
CA ARG A 54 -5.49 -2.20 7.66
C ARG A 54 -4.67 -2.90 6.60
N TYR A 55 -5.36 -3.61 5.72
CA TYR A 55 -4.82 -4.32 4.59
C TYR A 55 -5.24 -3.62 3.28
N LEU A 56 -4.30 -3.51 2.35
CA LEU A 56 -4.53 -3.06 0.98
C LEU A 56 -3.63 -3.85 0.04
N ALA A 57 -4.01 -3.92 -1.24
CA ALA A 57 -3.19 -4.52 -2.28
C ALA A 57 -2.88 -3.47 -3.35
N VAL A 58 -1.59 -3.32 -3.67
CA VAL A 58 -1.13 -2.55 -4.82
C VAL A 58 -0.93 -3.51 -5.99
N ARG A 59 -1.61 -3.25 -7.11
CA ARG A 59 -1.44 -4.04 -8.34
C ARG A 59 -0.63 -3.22 -9.34
N PRO A 60 0.53 -3.70 -9.81
CA PRO A 60 1.32 -3.01 -10.83
C PRO A 60 0.50 -2.82 -12.12
N LYS A 61 0.56 -1.65 -12.76
CA LYS A 61 -0.02 -1.44 -14.10
C LYS A 61 0.83 -2.07 -15.19
N ARG A 62 2.09 -2.42 -14.89
CA ARG A 62 3.02 -3.13 -15.79
C ARG A 62 3.32 -4.55 -15.28
N PRO A 63 2.36 -5.50 -15.38
CA PRO A 63 2.45 -6.80 -14.70
C PRO A 63 3.50 -7.76 -15.27
N THR A 64 4.02 -7.50 -16.47
CA THR A 64 5.04 -8.34 -17.13
C THR A 64 6.48 -7.86 -16.88
N GLU A 65 6.64 -6.70 -16.27
CA GLU A 65 7.94 -6.07 -16.05
C GLU A 65 8.50 -6.42 -14.69
N ILE A 66 9.81 -6.58 -14.60
CA ILE A 66 10.49 -6.86 -13.33
C ILE A 66 10.49 -5.59 -12.48
N ILE A 67 9.87 -5.69 -11.30
CA ILE A 67 9.98 -4.67 -10.24
C ILE A 67 11.33 -4.89 -9.55
N LYS A 68 12.17 -3.87 -9.59
CA LYS A 68 13.49 -3.86 -8.99
C LYS A 68 13.42 -3.47 -7.51
N ASP A 69 12.71 -2.38 -7.21
CA ASP A 69 12.58 -1.83 -5.86
C ASP A 69 11.15 -1.32 -5.60
N ILE A 70 10.69 -1.42 -4.35
CA ILE A 70 9.45 -0.81 -3.87
C ILE A 70 9.83 0.28 -2.87
N GLU A 71 9.43 1.52 -3.15
CA GLU A 71 9.71 2.68 -2.32
C GLU A 71 8.43 3.21 -1.68
N PHE A 72 8.47 3.48 -0.37
CA PHE A 72 7.40 4.13 0.37
C PHE A 72 7.76 5.61 0.58
N VAL A 73 7.20 6.49 -0.26
CA VAL A 73 7.47 7.92 -0.19
C VAL A 73 6.41 8.61 0.67
N LYS A 74 6.83 9.42 1.64
CA LYS A 74 5.91 10.24 2.43
C LYS A 74 5.24 11.29 1.53
N GLY A 75 3.91 11.34 1.55
CA GLY A 75 3.16 12.38 0.82
C GLY A 75 3.31 13.76 1.48
N PRO A 76 2.86 14.85 0.82
CA PRO A 76 3.05 16.22 1.30
C PRO A 76 2.18 16.59 2.51
N ASP A 77 1.30 15.69 2.96
CA ASP A 77 0.35 15.97 4.02
C ASP A 77 0.93 15.80 5.43
N ALA A 78 0.19 16.25 6.45
CA ALA A 78 0.63 16.20 7.86
C ALA A 78 0.37 14.86 8.57
N THR A 79 0.06 13.79 7.85
CA THR A 79 -0.09 12.45 8.46
C THR A 79 1.26 11.80 8.74
N SER A 80 1.28 10.64 9.41
CA SER A 80 2.48 9.81 9.57
C SER A 80 2.09 8.35 9.37
N PRO A 81 2.06 7.86 8.11
CA PRO A 81 1.67 6.49 7.81
C PRO A 81 2.73 5.50 8.36
N ILE A 82 2.26 4.37 8.88
CA ILE A 82 3.11 3.29 9.39
C ILE A 82 2.87 2.06 8.52
N VAL A 83 3.95 1.46 8.01
CA VAL A 83 3.92 0.19 7.29
C VAL A 83 4.37 -0.91 8.23
N MET A 84 3.45 -1.81 8.58
CA MET A 84 3.75 -2.90 9.51
C MET A 84 4.44 -4.08 8.83
N ALA A 85 3.98 -4.43 7.64
CA ALA A 85 4.49 -5.56 6.86
C ALA A 85 4.18 -5.35 5.38
N VAL A 86 4.96 -6.03 4.54
CA VAL A 86 4.78 -6.08 3.09
C VAL A 86 4.89 -7.54 2.66
N THR A 87 3.95 -7.98 1.84
CA THR A 87 3.98 -9.29 1.18
C THR A 87 4.01 -9.07 -0.33
N VAL A 88 4.71 -9.93 -1.05
CA VAL A 88 4.77 -9.92 -2.52
C VAL A 88 4.17 -11.22 -3.02
N GLU A 89 3.15 -11.10 -3.87
CA GLU A 89 2.58 -12.22 -4.61
C GLU A 89 3.17 -12.19 -6.03
N GLY A 90 3.96 -13.22 -6.35
CA GLY A 90 4.47 -13.43 -7.70
C GLY A 90 3.41 -14.02 -8.62
N PRO A 91 3.67 -14.08 -9.94
CA PRO A 91 2.81 -14.83 -10.85
C PRO A 91 2.68 -16.28 -10.38
N ASP A 92 1.49 -16.87 -10.56
CA ASP A 92 1.25 -18.29 -10.25
C ASP A 92 2.32 -19.15 -10.91
N SER A 93 3.17 -19.78 -10.11
CA SER A 93 4.17 -20.72 -10.62
C SER A 93 3.44 -21.96 -11.14
N LYS A 94 3.46 -22.20 -12.45
CA LYS A 94 3.04 -23.50 -12.99
C LYS A 94 3.99 -24.65 -12.60
N ASP A 95 5.14 -24.34 -12.00
CA ASP A 95 6.15 -25.29 -11.54
C ASP A 95 6.13 -25.50 -10.03
N LYS A 96 4.99 -25.94 -9.46
CA LYS A 96 5.04 -26.67 -8.18
C LYS A 96 5.36 -28.13 -8.49
N PRO A 97 6.47 -28.72 -7.98
CA PRO A 97 6.59 -30.16 -7.93
C PRO A 97 5.42 -30.70 -7.12
N GLN A 98 4.74 -31.68 -7.70
CA GLN A 98 3.64 -32.42 -7.08
C GLN A 98 4.13 -33.25 -5.89
#